data_AF-A0A3N5TDX3-F1
#
_entry.id   AF-A0A3N5TDX3-F1
#
_cell.length_a   1.000
_cell.length_b   1.000
_cell.length_c   1.000
_cell.angle_alpha   90.00
_cell.angle_beta   90.00
_cell.angle_gamma   90.00
#
_symmetry.space_group_name_H-M   'P 1'
#
loop_
_entity.id
_entity.type
_entity.pdbx_description
1 polymer ?
#
loop_
_entity_poly.entity_id
_entity_poly.type
_entity_poly.pdbx_seq_one_letter_code
_entity_poly.pdbx_strand_id
1 'polypeptide(L)' 'MNMLFFRSEEALDEWLASHKAERGAVFSIQQLWELSQRWYQDRMSPEYHGRTVEQVQEIFKELGLTSTFWQI' A
#
# COMPACT_ATOMS: atom_id res chain seq x y z
N MET A 1 -6.09 5.02 11.31
CA MET A 1 -5.66 4.24 10.13
C MET A 1 -6.01 2.80 10.40
N ASN A 2 -6.90 2.18 9.61
CA ASN A 2 -7.27 0.77 9.77
C ASN A 2 -6.68 -0.03 8.59
N MET A 3 -6.04 -1.16 8.87
CA MET A 3 -5.54 -2.10 7.86
C MET A 3 -6.19 -3.45 8.12
N LEU A 4 -6.94 -3.94 7.14
CA LEU A 4 -7.68 -5.18 7.23
C LEU A 4 -7.15 -6.15 6.18
N PHE A 5 -7.20 -7.45 6.50
CA PHE A 5 -6.80 -8.51 5.60
C PHE A 5 -8.03 -9.33 5.21
N PHE A 6 -8.17 -9.57 3.91
CA PHE A 6 -9.24 -10.38 3.35
C PHE A 6 -8.64 -11.51 2.54
N ARG A 7 -9.31 -12.67 2.57
CA ARG A 7 -8.89 -13.84 1.78
C ARG A 7 -9.03 -13.64 0.27
N SER A 8 -9.91 -12.72 -0.14
CA SER A 8 -10.19 -12.37 -1.53
C SER A 8 -10.96 -11.04 -1.61
N GLU A 9 -11.10 -10.47 -2.81
CA GLU A 9 -11.87 -9.24 -3.01
C GLU A 9 -13.38 -9.45 -2.79
N GLU A 10 -13.90 -10.64 -3.06
CA GLU A 10 -15.31 -10.95 -2.78
C GLU A 10 -15.60 -10.91 -1.28
N ALA A 11 -14.68 -11.42 -0.45
CA ALA A 11 -14.80 -11.36 1.00
C ALA A 11 -14.72 -9.90 1.53
N LEU A 12 -13.96 -9.04 0.85
CA LEU A 12 -13.96 -7.61 1.12
C LEU A 12 -15.32 -6.99 0.77
N ASP A 13 -15.88 -7.30 -0.39
CA ASP A 13 -17.18 -6.74 -0.84
C ASP A 13 -18.33 -7.12 0.11
N GLU A 14 -18.39 -8.37 0.54
CA GLU A 14 -19.36 -8.85 1.54
C GLU A 14 -19.21 -8.11 2.88
N TRP A 15 -17.97 -7.88 3.30
CA TRP A 15 -17.68 -7.15 4.53
C TRP A 15 -18.09 -5.67 4.43
N LEU A 16 -17.77 -5.00 3.32
CA LEU A 16 -18.17 -3.62 3.07
C LEU A 16 -19.70 -3.45 3.10
N ALA A 17 -20.42 -4.35 2.43
CA ALA A 17 -21.89 -4.33 2.40
C ALA A 17 -22.50 -4.53 3.80
N SER A 18 -22.00 -5.50 4.56
CA SER A 18 -22.52 -5.81 5.90
C SER A 18 -22.23 -4.71 6.93
N HIS A 19 -21.12 -4.00 6.79
CA HIS A 19 -20.69 -2.96 7.74
C HIS A 19 -21.06 -1.54 7.28
N LYS A 20 -21.67 -1.38 6.10
CA LYS A 20 -21.94 -0.08 5.45
C LYS A 20 -20.68 0.79 5.39
N ALA A 21 -19.55 0.15 5.08
CA ALA A 21 -18.25 0.80 5.02
C ALA A 21 -17.89 1.18 3.57
N GLU A 22 -17.08 2.23 3.42
CA GLU A 22 -16.56 2.66 2.12
C GLU A 22 -15.33 1.82 1.72
N ARG A 23 -15.17 1.56 0.41
CA ARG A 23 -14.00 0.85 -0.12
C ARG A 23 -12.78 1.76 -0.04
N GLY A 24 -11.77 1.33 0.70
CA GLY A 24 -10.45 1.98 0.73
C GLY A 24 -9.54 1.54 -0.42
N ALA A 25 -8.25 1.86 -0.32
CA ALA A 25 -7.24 1.30 -1.22
C ALA A 25 -7.11 -0.22 -0.98
N VAL A 26 -7.10 -0.97 -2.09
CA VAL A 26 -6.94 -2.43 -2.09
C VAL A 26 -5.68 -2.75 -2.87
N PHE A 27 -4.86 -3.62 -2.30
CA PHE A 27 -3.63 -4.11 -2.90
C PHE A 27 -3.34 -5.50 -2.31
N SER A 28 -2.61 -6.31 -3.07
CA SER A 28 -2.30 -7.69 -2.69
C SER A 28 -1.28 -7.78 -1.54
N ILE A 29 -1.22 -8.92 -0.87
CA ILE A 29 -0.15 -9.22 0.10
C ILE A 29 1.23 -9.18 -0.57
N GLN A 30 1.31 -9.60 -1.83
CA GLN A 30 2.53 -9.53 -2.64
C GLN A 30 2.97 -8.08 -2.82
N GLN A 31 2.06 -7.18 -3.22
CA GLN A 31 2.35 -5.75 -3.31
C GLN A 31 2.73 -5.14 -1.95
N LEU A 32 2.07 -5.54 -0.86
CA LEU A 32 2.44 -5.10 0.50
C LEU A 32 3.87 -5.55 0.85
N TRP A 33 4.21 -6.80 0.55
CA TRP A 33 5.53 -7.34 0.82
C TRP A 33 6.60 -6.61 0.00
N GLU A 34 6.40 -6.46 -1.31
CA GLU A 34 7.32 -5.73 -2.18
C GLU A 34 7.46 -4.25 -1.79
N LEU A 35 6.35 -3.61 -1.39
CA LEU A 35 6.37 -2.27 -0.82
C LEU A 35 7.26 -2.23 0.41
N SER A 36 7.11 -3.16 1.36
CA SER A 36 7.93 -3.21 2.57
C SER A 36 9.42 -3.39 2.25
N GLN A 37 9.76 -4.25 1.28
CA GLN A 37 11.14 -4.46 0.86
C GLN A 37 11.72 -3.16 0.29
N ARG A 38 11.02 -2.50 -0.65
CA ARG A 38 11.47 -1.20 -1.21
C ARG A 38 11.53 -0.09 -0.17
N TRP A 39 10.65 -0.12 0.83
CA TRP A 39 10.56 0.90 1.87
C TRP A 39 11.67 0.79 2.93
N TYR A 40 12.10 -0.43 3.24
CA TYR A 40 13.03 -0.71 4.33
C TYR A 40 14.43 -1.15 3.88
N GLN A 41 14.64 -1.47 2.60
CA GLN A 41 15.91 -2.01 2.06
C GLN A 41 17.18 -1.26 2.51
N ASP A 42 17.12 0.07 2.57
CA ASP A 42 18.24 0.97 2.85
C ASP A 42 18.10 1.67 4.22
N ARG A 43 17.03 1.37 4.97
CA ARG A 43 16.64 2.17 6.14
C ARG A 43 17.61 2.08 7.31
N MET A 44 18.46 1.05 7.31
CA MET A 44 19.53 0.87 8.30
C MET A 44 20.89 1.40 7.79
N SER A 45 20.95 1.92 6.57
CA SER A 45 22.16 2.55 6.02
C SER A 45 22.44 3.86 6.77
N PRO A 46 23.70 4.14 7.16
CA PRO A 46 24.10 5.45 7.67
C PRO A 46 23.82 6.60 6.70
N GLU A 47 23.77 6.30 5.40
CA GLU A 47 23.49 7.25 4.31
C GLU A 47 21.99 7.50 4.10
N TYR A 48 21.12 6.85 4.88
CA TYR A 48 19.68 7.05 4.75
C TYR A 48 19.25 8.41 5.29
N HIS A 49 18.67 9.24 4.44
CA HIS A 49 18.20 10.59 4.80
C HIS A 49 16.69 10.79 4.60
N GLY A 50 15.93 9.70 4.49
CA GLY A 50 14.52 9.75 4.08
C GLY A 50 14.34 9.68 2.56
N ARG A 51 13.10 9.83 2.10
CA ARG A 51 12.75 9.82 0.67
C ARG A 51 12.05 11.11 0.28
N THR A 52 12.33 11.62 -0.91
CA THR A 52 11.58 12.73 -1.51
C THR A 52 10.19 12.24 -1.96
N VAL A 53 9.29 13.18 -2.23
CA VAL A 53 7.95 12.87 -2.76
C VAL A 53 8.06 12.13 -4.09
N GLU A 54 8.98 12.53 -4.96
CA GLU A 54 9.23 11.90 -6.26
C GLU A 54 9.71 10.46 -6.10
N GLN A 55 10.61 10.20 -5.16
CA GLN A 55 11.08 8.84 -4.86
C GLN A 55 9.97 7.94 -4.32
N VAL A 56 9.08 8.49 -3.48
CA VAL A 56 7.93 7.75 -2.96
C VAL A 56 6.92 7.46 -4.07
N GLN A 57 6.61 8.45 -4.91
CA GLN A 57 5.73 8.29 -6.07
C GLN A 57 6.23 7.22 -7.04
N GLU A 58 7.54 7.18 -7.31
CA GLU A 58 8.11 6.17 -8.19
C GLU A 58 7.98 4.76 -7.59
N ILE A 59 8.21 4.59 -6.27
CA ILE A 59 7.99 3.29 -5.58
C ILE A 59 6.55 2.82 -5.76
N PHE A 60 5.55 3.69 -5.55
CA PHE A 60 4.14 3.32 -5.71
C PHE A 60 3.82 2.94 -7.15
N LYS A 61 4.29 3.73 -8.12
CA LYS A 61 4.10 3.48 -9.55
C LYS A 61 4.71 2.15 -10.00
N GLU A 62 5.93 1.85 -9.58
CA GLU A 62 6.62 0.59 -9.91
C GLU A 62 5.89 -0.64 -9.35
N LEU A 63 5.15 -0.50 -8.25
CA LEU A 63 4.35 -1.55 -7.62
C LEU A 63 2.90 -1.60 -8.14
N GLY A 64 2.55 -0.75 -9.11
CA GLY A 64 1.18 -0.63 -9.62
C GLY A 64 0.18 -0.03 -8.62
N LEU A 65 0.66 0.64 -7.57
CA LEU A 65 -0.15 1.31 -6.56
C LEU A 65 -0.55 2.71 -7.04
N THR A 66 -1.52 2.78 -7.97
CA THR A 66 -1.81 4.01 -8.74
C THR A 66 -3.15 4.67 -8.45
N SER A 67 -3.97 4.11 -7.55
CA SER A 67 -5.23 4.73 -7.14
C SER A 67 -5.00 6.11 -6.49
N THR A 68 -6.04 6.95 -6.43
CA THR A 68 -5.99 8.28 -5.81
C THR A 68 -5.46 8.29 -4.37
N PHE A 69 -5.65 7.20 -3.62
CA PHE A 69 -5.07 7.03 -2.27
C PHE A 69 -3.54 7.16 -2.24
N TRP A 70 -2.83 6.78 -3.30
CA TRP A 70 -1.36 6.76 -3.37
C TRP A 70 -0.77 8.04 -3.97
N GLN A 71 -1.61 9.01 -4.32
CA GLN A 71 -1.16 10.32 -4.79
C GLN A 71 -0.82 11.18 -3.56
N ILE A 72 0.44 11.63 -3.51
CA ILE A 72 1.04 12.42 -2.42
C ILE A 72 1.69 13.68 -2.95
#